data_AF-A0A3D8Y4R7-F1
#
_entry.id   AF-A0A3D8Y4R7-F1
#
_cell.length_a   1.000
_cell.length_b   1.000
_cell.length_c   1.000
_cell.angle_alpha   90.00
_cell.angle_beta   90.00
_cell.angle_gamma   90.00
#
_symmetry.space_group_name_H-M   'P 1'
#
loop_
_entity.id
_entity.type
_entity.pdbx_description
1 polymer ?
#
loop_
_entity_poly.entity_id
_entity_poly.type
_entity_poly.pdbx_seq_one_letter_code
_entity_poly.pdbx_strand_id
1 'polypeptide(L)'
;MTAILYFYRSIGLFTGIISLALWALADLPLDKNFHVFLPRYLIIKLITDYIILRYMRKYRMASQRYFYHNLGISETRLYLTAFGLDILIFFLLVAVVKMYTQL
;
A
#
# COMPACT_ATOMS: atom_id res chain seq x y z
N MET A 1 -15.69 -4.99 -9.06
CA MET A 1 -15.31 -4.51 -7.71
C MET A 1 -14.69 -5.60 -6.83
N THR A 2 -15.26 -6.81 -6.79
CA THR A 2 -14.76 -7.95 -5.99
C THR A 2 -13.31 -8.36 -6.26
N ALA A 3 -12.88 -8.43 -7.53
CA ALA A 3 -11.51 -8.84 -7.89
C ALA A 3 -10.42 -7.93 -7.30
N ILE A 4 -10.65 -6.60 -7.26
CA ILE A 4 -9.72 -5.64 -6.67
C ILE A 4 -9.60 -5.85 -5.15
N LEU A 5 -10.72 -6.12 -4.48
CA LEU A 5 -10.73 -6.40 -3.04
C LEU A 5 -10.02 -7.71 -2.70
N TYR A 6 -10.19 -8.77 -3.50
CA TYR A 6 -9.45 -10.01 -3.31
C TYR A 6 -7.95 -9.83 -3.53
N PHE A 7 -7.56 -9.08 -4.57
CA PHE A 7 -6.18 -8.73 -4.82
C PHE A 7 -5.61 -7.91 -3.66
N TYR A 8 -6.28 -6.83 -3.26
CA TYR A 8 -5.89 -6.01 -2.12
C TYR A 8 -5.81 -6.81 -0.83
N ARG A 9 -6.74 -7.73 -0.54
CA ARG A 9 -6.67 -8.58 0.66
C ARG A 9 -5.42 -9.46 0.68
N SER A 10 -4.92 -9.87 -0.48
CA SER A 10 -3.72 -10.71 -0.58
C SER A 10 -2.39 -9.96 -0.36
N ILE A 11 -2.38 -8.64 -0.57
CA ILE A 11 -1.16 -7.80 -0.50
C ILE A 11 -1.22 -6.72 0.59
N GLY A 12 -2.41 -6.16 0.81
CA GLY A 12 -2.68 -4.98 1.62
C GLY A 12 -2.25 -5.12 3.06
N LEU A 13 -2.29 -6.33 3.62
CA LEU A 13 -1.78 -6.57 4.97
C LEU A 13 -0.25 -6.38 5.01
N PHE A 14 0.48 -6.86 4.00
CA PHE A 14 1.94 -6.70 3.93
C PHE A 14 2.33 -5.26 3.65
N THR A 15 1.70 -4.62 2.65
CA THR A 15 1.99 -3.23 2.26
C THR A 15 1.61 -2.24 3.37
N GLY A 16 0.50 -2.50 4.07
CA GLY A 16 0.04 -1.74 5.23
C GLY A 16 0.98 -1.85 6.43
N ILE A 17 1.42 -3.06 6.81
CA ILE A 17 2.38 -3.24 7.92
C ILE A 17 3.69 -2.51 7.64
N ILE A 18 4.20 -2.59 6.41
CA ILE A 18 5.44 -1.89 6.02
C ILE A 18 5.24 -0.38 6.10
N SER A 19 4.07 0.11 5.69
CA SER A 19 3.74 1.53 5.78
C SER A 19 3.74 2.04 7.21
N LEU A 20 3.15 1.27 8.14
CA LEU A 20 3.15 1.59 9.56
C LEU A 20 4.56 1.52 10.15
N ALA A 21 5.34 0.51 9.79
CA ALA A 21 6.72 0.38 10.25
C ALA A 21 7.60 1.54 9.78
N LEU A 22 7.48 1.96 8.51
CA LEU A 22 8.21 3.11 7.98
C LEU A 22 7.83 4.42 8.68
N TRP A 23 6.55 4.57 8.99
CA TRP A 23 6.07 5.75 9.69
C TRP A 23 6.55 5.79 11.15
N ALA A 24 6.54 4.64 11.84
CA ALA A 24 7.08 4.50 13.19
C ALA A 24 8.61 4.73 13.23
N LEU A 25 9.37 4.17 12.27
CA LEU A 25 10.81 4.35 12.16
C LEU A 25 11.21 5.81 11.84
N ALA A 26 10.31 6.56 11.22
CA ALA A 26 10.50 7.98 10.95
C ALA A 26 10.15 8.88 12.14
N ASP A 27 9.86 8.32 13.31
CA ASP A 27 9.42 9.02 14.52
C ASP A 27 8.05 9.71 14.36
N LEU A 28 7.14 9.08 13.60
CA LEU A 28 5.74 9.48 13.45
C LEU A 28 5.55 10.98 13.15
N PRO A 29 6.19 11.54 12.11
CA PRO A 29 6.08 12.95 11.82
C PRO A 29 4.61 13.29 11.50
N LEU A 30 4.04 14.25 12.22
CA LEU A 30 2.63 14.68 12.12
C LEU A 30 2.48 16.18 11.82
N ASP A 31 3.60 16.87 11.85
CA ASP A 31 3.72 18.30 12.01
C ASP A 31 4.59 18.87 10.87
N LYS A 32 5.47 19.82 11.18
CA LYS A 32 6.26 20.54 10.17
C LYS A 32 7.09 19.57 9.35
N ASN A 33 7.56 18.44 9.91
CA ASN A 33 8.44 17.52 9.18
C ASN A 33 7.70 16.59 8.21
N PHE A 34 6.36 16.59 8.19
CA PHE A 34 5.57 15.69 7.35
C PHE A 34 5.82 15.88 5.85
N HIS A 35 6.07 17.12 5.40
CA HIS A 35 6.34 17.41 3.99
C HIS A 35 7.70 16.85 3.50
N VAL A 36 8.65 16.64 4.41
CA VAL A 36 9.94 16.00 4.09
C VAL A 36 9.80 14.48 4.10
N PHE A 37 9.00 13.96 5.04
CA PHE A 37 8.71 12.53 5.15
C PHE A 37 7.92 12.00 3.95
N LEU A 38 6.85 12.70 3.54
CA LEU A 38 5.90 12.24 2.52
C LEU A 38 6.57 11.79 1.20
N PRO A 39 7.43 12.57 0.54
CA PRO A 39 8.06 12.15 -0.71
C PRO A 39 8.97 10.93 -0.52
N ARG A 40 9.71 10.84 0.60
CA ARG A 40 10.56 9.69 0.92
C ARG A 40 9.72 8.45 1.16
N TYR A 41 8.64 8.59 1.92
CA TYR A 41 7.66 7.53 2.16
C TYR A 41 7.07 6.99 0.86
N LEU A 42 6.63 7.88 -0.04
CA LEU A 42 6.05 7.47 -1.33
C LEU A 42 7.05 6.69 -2.20
N ILE A 43 8.32 7.12 -2.25
CA ILE A 43 9.37 6.42 -2.99
C ILE A 43 9.62 5.04 -2.40
N ILE A 44 9.81 4.94 -1.08
CA ILE A 44 10.05 3.65 -0.42
C ILE A 44 8.85 2.73 -0.64
N LYS A 45 7.63 3.25 -0.50
CA LYS A 45 6.41 2.49 -0.71
C LYS A 45 6.29 1.94 -2.14
N LEU A 46 6.57 2.76 -3.15
CA LEU A 46 6.62 2.29 -4.54
C LEU A 46 7.64 1.15 -4.73
N ILE A 47 8.83 1.26 -4.13
CA ILE A 47 9.86 0.22 -4.20
C ILE A 47 9.38 -1.06 -3.50
N THR A 48 8.83 -0.94 -2.29
CA THR A 48 8.41 -2.11 -1.51
C THR A 48 7.22 -2.82 -2.14
N ASP A 49 6.22 -2.09 -2.62
CA ASP A 49 5.07 -2.66 -3.31
C ASP A 49 5.51 -3.36 -4.60
N TYR A 50 6.47 -2.80 -5.33
CA TYR A 50 7.07 -3.45 -6.50
C TYR A 50 7.80 -4.75 -6.13
N ILE A 51 8.56 -4.77 -5.03
CA ILE A 51 9.24 -5.97 -4.54
C ILE A 51 8.22 -7.05 -4.13
N ILE A 52 7.17 -6.67 -3.40
CA ILE A 52 6.09 -7.58 -3.00
C ILE A 52 5.41 -8.17 -4.24
N LEU A 53 5.08 -7.33 -5.23
CA LEU A 53 4.49 -7.79 -6.48
C LEU A 53 5.42 -8.79 -7.19
N ARG A 54 6.71 -8.50 -7.29
CA ARG A 54 7.70 -9.41 -7.91
C ARG A 54 7.83 -10.73 -7.14
N TYR A 55 7.83 -10.68 -5.82
CA TYR A 55 7.87 -11.87 -4.97
C TYR A 55 6.61 -12.73 -5.16
N MET A 56 5.43 -12.12 -5.14
CA MET A 56 4.17 -12.82 -5.38
C MET A 56 4.07 -13.42 -6.78
N ARG A 57 4.57 -12.70 -7.78
CA ARG A 57 4.69 -13.22 -9.14
C ARG A 57 5.49 -14.51 -9.16
N LYS A 58 6.61 -14.57 -8.42
CA LYS A 58 7.51 -15.72 -8.41
C LYS A 58 6.93 -16.93 -7.66
N TYR A 59 6.22 -16.72 -6.55
CA TYR A 59 5.92 -17.82 -5.62
C TYR A 59 4.44 -18.13 -5.36
N ARG A 60 3.49 -17.24 -5.69
CA ARG A 60 2.11 -17.37 -5.19
C ARG A 60 0.98 -17.20 -6.21
N MET A 61 1.19 -16.44 -7.28
CA MET A 61 0.08 -15.95 -8.13
C MET A 61 0.10 -16.46 -9.57
N ALA A 62 0.45 -17.73 -9.83
CA ALA A 62 0.29 -18.30 -11.17
C ALA A 62 -1.21 -18.43 -11.53
N SER A 63 -2.02 -19.09 -10.69
CA SER A 63 -3.46 -19.28 -10.89
C SER A 63 -4.28 -17.99 -10.82
N GLN A 64 -3.91 -17.07 -9.92
CA GLN A 64 -4.60 -15.79 -9.77
C GLN A 64 -4.36 -14.87 -10.97
N ARG A 65 -3.19 -14.95 -11.63
CA ARG A 65 -2.95 -14.20 -12.88
C ARG A 65 -3.84 -14.68 -14.03
N TYR A 66 -4.09 -15.98 -14.15
CA TYR A 66 -5.08 -16.49 -15.10
C TYR A 66 -6.49 -15.99 -14.79
N PHE A 67 -6.88 -15.93 -13.51
CA PHE A 67 -8.18 -15.40 -13.09
C PHE A 67 -8.35 -13.92 -13.48
N TYR A 68 -7.35 -13.06 -13.22
CA TYR A 68 -7.43 -11.63 -13.57
C TYR A 68 -7.32 -11.38 -15.08
N HIS A 69 -6.52 -12.19 -15.79
CA HIS A 69 -6.42 -12.14 -17.25
C HIS A 69 -7.75 -12.50 -17.93
N ASN A 70 -8.43 -13.54 -17.44
CA ASN A 70 -9.76 -13.94 -17.96
C ASN A 70 -10.83 -12.88 -17.69
N LEU A 71 -10.65 -12.02 -16.69
CA LEU A 71 -11.53 -10.88 -16.41
C LEU A 71 -11.18 -9.63 -17.23
N GLY A 72 -10.16 -9.67 -18.10
CA GLY A 72 -9.72 -8.54 -18.92
C GLY A 72 -9.11 -7.38 -18.12
N ILE A 73 -8.73 -7.62 -16.85
CA ILE A 73 -8.19 -6.58 -15.97
C ILE A 73 -6.67 -6.59 -16.08
N SER A 74 -6.07 -5.45 -16.44
CA SER A 74 -4.62 -5.32 -16.46
C SER A 74 -4.03 -5.36 -15.05
N GLU A 75 -2.91 -6.08 -14.90
CA GLU A 75 -2.20 -6.22 -13.63
C GLU A 75 -1.73 -4.85 -13.10
N THR A 76 -1.32 -3.95 -14.00
CA THR A 76 -0.97 -2.56 -13.67
C THR A 76 -2.13 -1.81 -13.03
N ARG A 77 -3.37 -2.03 -13.51
CA ARG A 77 -4.55 -1.39 -12.93
C ARG A 77 -4.81 -1.91 -11.52
N LEU A 78 -4.71 -3.22 -11.30
CA LEU A 78 -4.84 -3.83 -9.95
C LEU A 78 -3.80 -3.25 -8.99
N TYR A 79 -2.55 -3.16 -9.43
CA TYR A 79 -1.46 -2.58 -8.66
C TYR A 79 -1.72 -1.11 -8.31
N LEU A 80 -2.02 -0.26 -9.29
CA LEU A 80 -2.30 1.16 -9.06
C LEU A 80 -3.49 1.37 -8.13
N THR A 81 -4.55 0.56 -8.27
CA THR A 81 -5.70 0.65 -7.34
C THR A 81 -5.34 0.22 -5.93
N ALA A 82 -4.53 -0.83 -5.77
CA ALA A 82 -4.09 -1.27 -4.45
C ALA A 82 -3.17 -0.23 -3.79
N PHE A 83 -2.20 0.30 -4.52
CA PHE A 83 -1.32 1.38 -4.06
C PHE A 83 -2.12 2.61 -3.63
N GLY A 84 -3.09 3.03 -4.45
CA GLY A 84 -3.98 4.15 -4.14
C GLY A 84 -4.80 3.92 -2.87
N LEU A 85 -5.39 2.74 -2.69
CA LEU A 85 -6.11 2.38 -1.47
C LEU A 85 -5.20 2.40 -0.25
N ASP A 86 -3.97 1.89 -0.38
CA ASP A 86 -3.03 1.79 0.71
C ASP A 86 -2.51 3.16 1.16
N ILE A 87 -2.34 4.10 0.22
CA ILE A 87 -2.07 5.51 0.53
C ILE A 87 -3.28 6.15 1.23
N LEU A 88 -4.49 5.90 0.74
CA LEU A 88 -5.71 6.47 1.30
C LEU A 88 -5.91 6.01 2.75
N ILE A 89 -5.72 4.72 3.01
CA ILE A 89 -5.75 4.14 4.37
C ILE A 89 -4.65 4.74 5.24
N PHE A 90 -3.43 4.88 4.72
CA PHE A 90 -2.34 5.53 5.46
C PHE A 90 -2.70 6.96 5.87
N PHE A 91 -3.23 7.78 4.96
CA PHE A 91 -3.65 9.14 5.28
C PHE A 91 -4.80 9.19 6.29
N LEU A 92 -5.77 8.28 6.17
CA LEU A 92 -6.84 8.15 7.17
C LEU A 92 -6.26 7.85 8.56
N LEU A 93 -5.29 6.95 8.67
CA LEU A 93 -4.63 6.62 9.93
C LEU A 93 -3.87 7.82 10.51
N VAL A 94 -3.10 8.52 9.67
CA VAL A 94 -2.40 9.75 10.07
C VAL A 94 -3.38 10.81 10.58
N ALA A 95 -4.51 11.00 9.90
CA ALA A 95 -5.54 11.96 10.30
C ALA A 95 -6.18 11.59 11.65
N VAL A 96 -6.48 10.30 11.85
CA VAL A 96 -7.01 9.80 13.13
C VAL A 96 -6.00 10.04 14.26
N VAL A 97 -4.74 9.65 14.08
CA VAL A 97 -3.71 9.85 15.11
C VAL A 97 -3.54 11.32 15.43
N LYS A 98 -3.47 12.19 14.41
CA LYS A 98 -3.38 13.64 14.59
C LYS A 98 -4.54 14.20 15.41
N MET A 99 -5.77 13.74 15.17
CA MET A 99 -6.95 14.15 15.93
C MET A 99 -6.82 13.78 17.43
N TYR A 100 -6.31 12.58 17.74
CA TYR A 100 -6.08 12.15 19.12
C TYR A 100 -4.91 12.86 19.80
N THR A 101 -3.90 13.30 19.05
CA THR A 101 -2.73 13.99 19.64
C THR A 101 -3.00 15.47 19.93
N GLN A 102 -4.10 16.03 19.41
CA GLN A 102 -4.52 17.42 19.63
C GLN A 102 -5.59 17.58 20.73
N LEU A 103 -6.00 16.47 21.35
CA LEU A 103 -6.85 16.41 22.55
C LEU A 103 -5.97 16.25 23.80
#